data_AF-A0A1H9GQA6-F1
#
_entry.id   AF-A0A1H9GQA6-F1
#
_cell.length_a   1.000
_cell.length_b   1.000
_cell.length_c   1.000
_cell.angle_alpha   90.00
_cell.angle_beta   90.00
_cell.angle_gamma   90.00
#
_symmetry.space_group_name_H-M   'P 1'
#
loop_
_entity.id
_entity.type
_entity.pdbx_description
1 polymer ?
#
loop_
_entity_poly.entity_id
_entity_poly.type
_entity_poly.pdbx_seq_one_letter_code
_entity_poly.pdbx_strand_id
1 'polypeptide(L)'
;MSAEELREAIRSLLASHPHVTVSSSGHATHAERYVASNGAPLGFEPARVRFQNIWVRADSVRAGVLKDLSSTDYDHLTFDVSKPNHNLFGETAFKDTDLICFHVTDLWQAVRVIAEVAGLGHAK
;
A
#
# COMPACT_ATOMS: atom_id res chain seq x y z
N MET A 1 15.41 -11.78 -7.94
CA MET A 1 15.31 -10.86 -6.80
C MET A 1 14.80 -11.66 -5.60
N SER A 2 15.50 -11.60 -4.48
CA SER A 2 15.05 -12.20 -3.21
C SER A 2 13.94 -11.36 -2.58
N ALA A 3 13.24 -11.91 -1.58
CA ALA A 3 12.21 -11.16 -0.85
C ALA A 3 12.79 -9.94 -0.10
N GLU A 4 14.03 -10.05 0.39
CA GLU A 4 14.74 -8.96 1.04
C GLU A 4 15.15 -7.88 0.04
N GLU A 5 15.68 -8.26 -1.13
CA GLU A 5 16.00 -7.31 -2.20
C GLU A 5 14.76 -6.56 -2.67
N LEU A 6 13.62 -7.26 -2.84
CA LEU A 6 12.34 -6.63 -3.18
C LEU A 6 11.90 -5.65 -2.10
N ARG A 7 12.00 -6.05 -0.82
CA ARG A 7 11.66 -5.19 0.31
C ARG A 7 12.46 -3.90 0.29
N GLU A 8 13.79 -3.99 0.19
CA GLU A 8 14.65 -2.81 0.20
C GLU A 8 14.46 -1.95 -1.06
N ALA A 9 14.19 -2.56 -2.22
CA ALA A 9 13.86 -1.83 -3.43
C ALA A 9 12.56 -1.04 -3.30
N ILE A 10 11.51 -1.61 -2.68
CA ILE A 10 10.25 -0.91 -2.42
C ILE A 10 10.47 0.23 -1.41
N ARG A 11 11.24 0.02 -0.34
CA ARG A 11 11.59 1.09 0.61
C ARG A 11 12.32 2.24 -0.07
N SER A 12 13.31 1.92 -0.90
CA SER A 12 14.06 2.92 -1.66
C SER A 12 13.16 3.69 -2.62
N LEU A 13 12.23 3.01 -3.29
CA LEU A 13 11.22 3.62 -4.14
C LEU A 13 10.34 4.59 -3.33
N LEU A 14 9.76 4.15 -2.20
CA LEU A 14 8.90 4.99 -1.36
C LEU A 14 9.64 6.19 -0.76
N ALA A 15 10.90 6.01 -0.35
CA ALA A 15 11.72 7.07 0.21
C ALA A 15 12.15 8.13 -0.82
N SER A 16 12.29 7.74 -2.09
CA SER A 16 12.71 8.64 -3.18
C SER A 16 11.55 9.18 -4.02
N HIS A 17 10.32 8.71 -3.79
CA HIS A 17 9.17 9.07 -4.61
C HIS A 17 8.74 10.53 -4.33
N PRO A 18 8.68 11.42 -5.34
CA PRO A 18 8.47 12.86 -5.14
C PRO A 18 7.09 13.24 -4.59
N HIS A 19 6.13 12.33 -4.69
CA HIS A 19 4.74 12.55 -4.27
C HIS A 19 4.29 11.64 -3.13
N VAL A 20 5.22 10.95 -2.46
CA VAL A 20 4.89 10.11 -1.32
C VAL A 20 5.81 10.49 -0.17
N THR A 21 5.24 10.67 1.01
CA THR A 21 5.98 11.01 2.24
C THR A 21 5.59 10.07 3.35
N VAL A 22 6.45 9.91 4.35
CA VAL A 22 6.11 9.16 5.58
C VAL A 22 4.92 9.83 6.26
N SER A 23 3.93 9.03 6.71
CA SER A 23 2.77 9.53 7.47
C SER A 23 3.22 10.18 8.79
N SER A 24 2.44 11.13 9.32
CA SER A 24 2.66 11.69 10.67
C SER A 24 2.62 10.63 11.77
N SER A 25 1.93 9.52 11.54
CA SER A 25 1.91 8.37 12.45
C SER A 25 3.18 7.51 12.34
N GLY A 26 4.10 7.82 11.42
CA GLY A 26 5.37 7.13 11.24
C GLY A 26 5.22 5.65 10.88
N HIS A 27 6.29 4.88 11.05
CA HIS A 27 6.30 3.43 10.83
C HIS A 27 6.01 2.66 12.13
N ALA A 28 5.33 1.53 12.02
CA ALA A 28 5.11 0.55 13.08
C ALA A 28 5.89 -0.74 12.79
N THR A 29 6.07 -1.57 13.82
CA THR A 29 6.88 -2.80 13.76
C THR A 29 6.55 -3.73 12.59
N HIS A 30 5.28 -3.79 12.19
CA HIS A 30 4.83 -4.65 11.10
C HIS A 30 4.14 -3.89 9.94
N ALA A 31 4.24 -2.56 9.91
CA ALA A 31 3.68 -1.75 8.84
C ALA A 31 4.36 -0.38 8.73
N GLU A 32 4.88 -0.06 7.56
CA GLU A 32 5.38 1.26 7.21
C GLU A 32 4.23 2.07 6.60
N ARG A 33 3.95 3.26 7.16
CA ARG A 33 2.85 4.12 6.70
C ARG A 33 3.36 5.35 5.96
N TYR A 34 2.72 5.63 4.85
CA TYR A 34 3.01 6.74 3.94
C TYR A 34 1.71 7.43 3.54
N VAL A 35 1.83 8.64 3.00
CA VAL A 35 0.73 9.41 2.43
C VAL A 35 1.20 9.99 1.11
N ALA A 36 0.38 9.86 0.08
CA ALA A 36 0.61 10.51 -1.20
C ALA A 36 0.24 12.01 -1.14
N SER A 37 0.76 12.82 -2.07
CA SER A 37 0.51 14.27 -2.11
C SER A 37 -0.97 14.67 -2.27
N ASN A 38 -1.80 13.76 -2.77
CA ASN A 38 -3.25 13.89 -2.85
C ASN A 38 -3.98 13.50 -1.54
N GLY A 39 -3.25 13.14 -0.48
CA GLY A 39 -3.79 12.72 0.81
C GLY A 39 -4.14 11.23 0.92
N ALA A 40 -3.97 10.45 -0.15
CA ALA A 40 -4.26 9.01 -0.11
C ALA A 40 -3.24 8.27 0.76
N PRO A 41 -3.67 7.47 1.75
CA PRO A 41 -2.75 6.71 2.59
C PRO A 41 -2.26 5.46 1.84
N LEU A 42 -1.02 5.08 2.14
CA LEU A 42 -0.33 3.93 1.59
C LEU A 42 0.40 3.18 2.70
N GLY A 43 0.15 1.88 2.82
CA GLY A 43 0.77 1.02 3.80
C GLY A 43 1.70 0.03 3.11
N PHE A 44 2.85 -0.25 3.71
CA PHE A 44 3.78 -1.26 3.25
C PHE A 44 4.07 -2.24 4.38
N GLU A 45 3.77 -3.52 4.18
CA GLU A 45 4.04 -4.59 5.13
C GLU A 45 5.13 -5.51 4.55
N PRO A 46 6.39 -5.34 5.00
CA PRO A 46 7.56 -5.94 4.36
C PRO A 46 7.99 -7.32 4.90
N ALA A 47 7.27 -7.86 5.90
CA ALA A 47 7.71 -9.04 6.65
C ALA A 47 7.28 -10.37 6.01
N ARG A 48 7.25 -10.43 4.68
CA ARG A 48 6.71 -11.56 3.92
C ARG A 48 7.81 -12.20 3.06
N VAL A 49 7.81 -13.53 3.02
CA VAL A 49 8.90 -14.33 2.42
C VAL A 49 8.74 -14.54 0.91
N ARG A 50 7.53 -14.41 0.37
CA ARG A 50 7.22 -14.75 -1.05
C ARG A 50 6.72 -13.58 -1.89
N PHE A 51 6.13 -12.59 -1.24
CA PHE A 51 5.56 -11.37 -1.81
C PHE A 51 5.74 -10.28 -0.76
N GLN A 52 5.49 -9.02 -1.10
CA GLN A 52 5.30 -7.96 -0.13
C GLN A 52 3.88 -7.42 -0.21
N ASN A 53 3.36 -6.93 0.91
CA ASN A 53 2.01 -6.40 0.96
C ASN A 53 2.05 -4.87 0.82
N ILE A 54 1.29 -4.35 -0.14
CA ILE A 54 1.02 -2.93 -0.27
C ILE A 54 -0.47 -2.71 -0.01
N TRP A 55 -0.77 -1.92 1.00
CA TRP A 55 -2.11 -1.61 1.46
C TRP A 55 -2.54 -0.23 0.98
N VAL A 56 -3.73 -0.15 0.42
CA VAL A 56 -4.31 1.10 -0.08
C VAL A 56 -5.78 1.18 0.30
N ARG A 57 -6.36 2.39 0.27
CA ARG A 57 -7.82 2.51 0.25
C ARG A 57 -8.35 2.09 -1.11
N ALA A 58 -9.47 1.38 -1.15
CA ALA A 58 -10.10 0.95 -2.38
C ALA A 58 -10.54 2.13 -3.27
N ASP A 59 -10.91 3.27 -2.66
CA ASP A 59 -11.32 4.49 -3.35
C ASP A 59 -10.15 5.35 -3.86
N SER A 60 -8.91 5.06 -3.43
CA SER A 60 -7.70 5.75 -3.87
C SER A 60 -7.07 5.15 -5.13
N VAL A 61 -7.64 4.08 -5.68
CA VAL A 61 -7.10 3.38 -6.85
C VAL A 61 -8.21 2.96 -7.81
N ARG A 62 -7.91 2.91 -9.11
CA ARG A 62 -8.79 2.29 -10.10
C ARG A 62 -8.46 0.79 -10.18
N ALA A 63 -9.25 -0.04 -9.49
CA ALA A 63 -9.05 -1.50 -9.46
C ALA A 63 -8.92 -2.12 -10.87
N GLY A 64 -9.62 -1.59 -11.88
CA GLY A 64 -9.51 -2.04 -13.27
C GLY A 64 -8.11 -1.92 -13.89
N VAL A 65 -7.29 -0.96 -13.44
CA VAL A 65 -5.89 -0.74 -13.90
C VAL A 65 -4.92 -1.71 -13.25
N LEU A 66 -5.29 -2.28 -12.10
CA LEU A 66 -4.46 -3.19 -11.29
C LEU A 66 -5.04 -4.61 -11.22
N LYS A 67 -6.06 -4.92 -12.04
CA LYS A 67 -6.83 -6.18 -11.99
C LYS A 67 -6.03 -7.46 -12.22
N ASP A 68 -4.85 -7.34 -12.81
CA ASP A 68 -3.93 -8.44 -13.07
C ASP A 68 -2.98 -8.72 -11.89
N LEU A 69 -2.98 -7.85 -10.88
CA LEU A 69 -2.22 -8.05 -9.65
C LEU A 69 -3.01 -8.92 -8.67
N SER A 70 -2.30 -9.80 -7.97
CA SER A 70 -2.88 -10.54 -6.85
C SER A 70 -3.23 -9.58 -5.73
N SER A 71 -4.48 -9.61 -5.25
CA SER A 71 -4.95 -8.77 -4.16
C SER A 71 -6.00 -9.46 -3.29
N THR A 72 -6.18 -8.93 -2.09
CA THR A 72 -7.30 -9.25 -1.21
C THR A 72 -8.05 -7.96 -0.87
N ASP A 73 -9.36 -7.96 -1.05
CA ASP A 73 -10.23 -6.84 -0.69
C ASP A 73 -10.75 -7.02 0.74
N TYR A 74 -10.83 -5.91 1.47
CA TYR A 74 -11.31 -5.88 2.86
C TYR A 74 -12.43 -4.85 3.00
N ASP A 75 -13.61 -5.32 3.37
CA ASP A 75 -14.77 -4.47 3.71
C ASP A 75 -14.62 -3.92 5.14
N HIS A 76 -14.63 -2.59 5.26
CA HIS A 76 -14.46 -1.90 6.54
C HIS A 76 -15.55 -2.21 7.56
N LEU A 77 -16.75 -2.59 7.11
CA LEU A 77 -17.85 -3.00 7.97
C LEU A 77 -17.58 -4.34 8.67
N THR A 78 -16.56 -5.09 8.24
CA THR A 78 -16.26 -6.45 8.72
C THR A 78 -14.78 -6.66 9.09
N PHE A 79 -14.03 -5.59 9.39
CA PHE A 79 -12.62 -5.71 9.82
C PHE A 79 -12.42 -6.55 11.08
N ASP A 80 -13.43 -6.62 11.94
CA ASP A 80 -13.43 -7.49 13.11
C ASP A 80 -13.45 -8.99 12.72
N VAL A 81 -13.91 -9.33 11.52
CA VAL A 81 -13.91 -10.69 10.96
C VAL A 81 -12.72 -10.92 10.03
N SER A 82 -12.49 -10.02 9.06
CA SER A 82 -11.45 -10.17 8.04
C SER A 82 -10.03 -9.92 8.54
N LYS A 83 -9.88 -9.24 9.69
CA LYS A 83 -8.61 -9.01 10.40
C LYS A 83 -7.48 -8.48 9.50
N PRO A 84 -7.65 -7.32 8.82
CA PRO A 84 -6.52 -6.64 8.17
C PRO A 84 -5.43 -6.29 9.20
N ASN A 85 -4.24 -5.91 8.72
CA ASN A 85 -3.13 -5.58 9.60
C ASN A 85 -3.45 -4.34 10.45
N HIS A 86 -3.78 -4.56 11.72
CA HIS A 86 -4.17 -3.50 12.66
C HIS A 86 -3.09 -2.42 12.87
N ASN A 87 -1.83 -2.70 12.52
CA ASN A 87 -0.78 -1.67 12.56
C ASN A 87 -1.03 -0.55 11.55
N LEU A 88 -1.85 -0.75 10.53
CA LEU A 88 -2.22 0.32 9.59
C LEU A 88 -3.08 1.40 10.28
N PHE A 89 -3.89 0.99 11.25
CA PHE A 89 -4.91 1.81 11.91
C PHE A 89 -4.34 2.86 12.89
N GLY A 90 -3.01 2.98 13.00
CA GLY A 90 -2.38 4.19 13.53
C GLY A 90 -2.62 5.42 12.64
N GLU A 91 -3.01 5.20 11.38
CA GLU A 91 -3.48 6.22 10.44
C GLU A 91 -5.00 6.10 10.32
N THR A 92 -5.72 7.17 10.66
CA THR A 92 -7.19 7.14 10.74
C THR A 92 -7.82 6.83 9.39
N ALA A 93 -7.19 7.28 8.31
CA ALA A 93 -7.67 7.10 6.95
C ALA A 93 -7.73 5.63 6.47
N PHE A 94 -7.18 4.68 7.25
CA PHE A 94 -7.33 3.23 7.00
C PHE A 94 -8.49 2.59 7.78
N LYS A 95 -9.14 3.28 8.72
CA LYS A 95 -10.18 2.69 9.59
C LYS A 95 -11.59 2.78 9.03
N ASP A 96 -11.84 3.77 8.19
CA ASP A 96 -13.18 4.23 7.81
C ASP A 96 -13.49 4.00 6.32
N THR A 97 -12.82 3.03 5.72
CA THR A 97 -12.89 2.78 4.27
C THR A 97 -12.47 1.36 3.93
N ASP A 98 -13.01 0.84 2.84
CA ASP A 98 -12.58 -0.44 2.29
C ASP A 98 -11.11 -0.38 1.86
N LEU A 99 -10.40 -1.48 2.02
CA LEU A 99 -8.99 -1.60 1.70
C LEU A 99 -8.74 -2.64 0.63
N ILE A 100 -7.65 -2.45 -0.09
CA ILE A 100 -7.09 -3.46 -0.98
C ILE A 100 -5.66 -3.74 -0.51
N CYS A 101 -5.35 -5.01 -0.27
CA CYS A 101 -3.99 -5.49 -0.03
C CYS A 101 -3.45 -6.13 -1.30
N PHE A 102 -2.53 -5.47 -1.99
CA PHE A 102 -1.82 -6.05 -3.13
C PHE A 102 -0.66 -6.91 -2.66
N HIS A 103 -0.55 -8.13 -3.20
CA HIS A 103 0.51 -9.09 -2.93
C HIS A 103 1.55 -9.03 -4.05
N VAL A 104 2.47 -8.07 -3.96
CA VAL A 104 3.45 -7.81 -5.03
C VAL A 104 4.62 -8.80 -4.96
N THR A 105 4.97 -9.39 -6.10
CA THR A 105 6.07 -10.37 -6.23
C THR A 105 7.31 -9.79 -6.90
N ASP A 106 7.19 -8.59 -7.48
CA ASP A 106 8.30 -7.88 -8.13
C ASP A 106 8.14 -6.36 -7.98
N LEU A 107 9.22 -5.64 -8.32
CA LEU A 107 9.30 -4.19 -8.16
C LEU A 107 8.36 -3.44 -9.10
N TRP A 108 8.09 -3.99 -10.29
CA TRP A 108 7.23 -3.32 -11.26
C TRP A 108 5.77 -3.32 -10.81
N GLN A 109 5.30 -4.41 -10.22
CA GLN A 109 3.98 -4.45 -9.58
C GLN A 109 3.88 -3.41 -8.46
N ALA A 110 4.92 -3.27 -7.63
CA ALA A 110 4.96 -2.25 -6.58
C ALA A 110 4.90 -0.82 -7.16
N VAL A 111 5.68 -0.53 -8.20
CA VAL A 111 5.66 0.75 -8.91
C VAL A 111 4.25 1.08 -9.40
N ARG A 112 3.54 0.12 -10.00
CA ARG A 112 2.18 0.34 -10.51
C ARG A 112 1.20 0.72 -9.40
N VAL A 113 1.24 0.03 -8.27
CA VAL A 113 0.37 0.35 -7.11
C VAL A 113 0.70 1.74 -6.57
N ILE A 114 1.98 2.05 -6.36
CA ILE A 114 2.44 3.32 -5.81
C ILE A 114 2.10 4.49 -6.75
N ALA A 115 2.31 4.32 -8.05
CA ALA A 115 2.00 5.34 -9.05
C ALA A 115 0.50 5.63 -9.17
N GLU A 116 -0.35 4.59 -9.06
CA GLU A 116 -1.80 4.74 -9.06
C GLU A 116 -2.27 5.53 -7.83
N VAL A 117 -1.79 5.18 -6.63
CA VAL A 117 -2.12 5.90 -5.38
C VAL A 117 -1.64 7.35 -5.43
N ALA A 118 -0.43 7.59 -5.97
CA ALA A 118 0.12 8.92 -6.15
C ALA A 118 -0.58 9.74 -7.25
N GLY A 119 -1.52 9.15 -7.99
CA GLY A 119 -2.25 9.81 -9.07
C GLY A 119 -1.42 10.08 -10.33
N LEU A 120 -0.26 9.42 -10.50
CA LEU A 120 0.64 9.63 -11.64
C LEU A 120 0.11 9.01 -12.94
N GLY A 121 -0.93 8.19 -12.87
CA GLY A 121 -1.69 7.68 -14.03
C GLY A 121 -2.82 8.61 -14.50
N HIS A 122 -2.88 9.84 -13.99
CA HIS A 122 -3.89 10.86 -14.33
C HIS A 122 -3.27 11.97 -15.19
N ALA A 123 -2.80 11.63 -16.39
CA ALA A 123 -2.68 12.66 -17.42
C ALA A 123 -4.11 13.10 -17.78
N LYS A 124 -4.44 14.36 -17.46
CA LYS A 124 -5.57 15.08 -18.07
C LYS A 124 -5.17 15.59 -19.44
#